data_AF-A0A9X1QRE9-F1
#
_entry.id   AF-A0A9X1QRE9-F1
#
_cell.length_a   1.000
_cell.length_b   1.000
_cell.length_c   1.000
_cell.angle_alpha   90.00
_cell.angle_beta   90.00
_cell.angle_gamma   90.00
#
_symmetry.space_group_name_H-M   'P 1'
#
loop_
_entity.id
_entity.type
_entity.pdbx_description
1 polymer ?
#
loop_
_entity_poly.entity_id
_entity_poly.type
_entity_poly.pdbx_seq_one_letter_code
_entity_poly.pdbx_strand_id
1 'polypeptide(L)'
;MTTSKARARAQQGPRTGKTTTKKTVSTGTVRSAFRQSSSRDYVKKMTIEVDRDLHSELKAIAARKGVTMREIVGSCLEGYVKKNR
;
A
#
# COMPACT_ATOMS: atom_id res chain seq x y z
N MET A 1 50.40 -31.96 -14.24
CA MET A 1 49.92 -32.14 -12.85
C MET A 1 49.86 -30.76 -12.19
N THR A 2 48.85 -30.27 -11.48
CA THR A 2 47.50 -30.73 -11.11
C THR A 2 46.76 -29.48 -10.60
N THR A 3 45.57 -29.23 -11.16
CA THR A 3 44.35 -28.77 -10.47
C THR A 3 44.35 -27.46 -9.64
N SER A 4 44.03 -26.33 -10.27
CA SER A 4 43.37 -25.18 -9.58
C SER A 4 41.83 -25.26 -9.64
N LYS A 5 41.28 -26.46 -9.76
CA LYS A 5 39.83 -26.75 -9.90
C LYS A 5 39.09 -26.85 -8.55
N ALA A 6 39.64 -26.26 -7.48
CA ALA A 6 39.25 -26.55 -6.10
C ALA A 6 38.70 -25.34 -5.29
N ARG A 7 38.37 -24.21 -5.91
CA ARG A 7 37.77 -23.05 -5.19
C ARG A 7 36.34 -22.69 -5.54
N ALA A 8 35.70 -23.37 -6.49
CA ALA A 8 34.30 -23.15 -6.85
C ALA A 8 33.32 -24.11 -6.14
N ARG A 9 33.69 -24.68 -4.99
CA ARG A 9 32.94 -25.75 -4.30
C ARG A 9 32.28 -25.32 -2.99
N ALA A 10 32.06 -24.02 -2.78
CA ALA A 10 31.58 -23.47 -1.50
C ALA A 10 30.32 -22.59 -1.60
N GLN A 11 29.47 -22.78 -2.60
CA GLN A 11 28.09 -22.27 -2.58
C GLN A 11 27.11 -23.33 -3.09
N GLN A 12 27.04 -24.45 -2.37
CA GLN A 12 25.89 -25.35 -2.42
C GLN A 12 24.88 -24.89 -1.38
N GLY A 13 23.98 -23.99 -1.79
CA GLY A 13 22.71 -23.81 -1.09
C GLY A 13 21.81 -25.04 -1.28
N PRO A 14 20.79 -25.25 -0.43
CA PRO A 14 20.01 -26.49 -0.41
C PRO A 14 19.31 -26.76 -1.75
N ARG A 15 19.62 -27.89 -2.40
CA ARG A 15 18.83 -28.44 -3.50
C ARG A 15 17.62 -29.15 -2.92
N THR A 16 16.51 -28.45 -2.76
CA THR A 16 15.21 -29.11 -2.50
C THR A 16 14.69 -29.69 -3.80
N GLY A 17 14.57 -31.03 -3.83
CA GLY A 17 14.04 -31.79 -4.95
C GLY A 17 12.63 -31.35 -5.30
N LYS A 18 12.37 -31.21 -6.61
CA LYS A 18 11.02 -31.05 -7.14
C LYS A 18 10.21 -32.31 -6.87
N THR A 19 9.27 -32.24 -5.93
CA THR A 19 8.08 -33.09 -5.97
C THR A 19 7.04 -32.34 -6.80
N THR A 20 6.77 -32.85 -8.00
CA THR A 20 5.81 -32.28 -8.95
C THR A 20 4.39 -32.59 -8.49
N THR A 21 3.89 -31.86 -7.50
CA THR A 21 2.44 -31.77 -7.29
C THR A 21 1.90 -30.90 -8.41
N LYS A 22 1.13 -31.48 -9.35
CA LYS A 22 0.32 -30.73 -10.31
C LYS A 22 -0.63 -29.83 -9.52
N LYS A 23 -0.18 -28.61 -9.21
CA LYS A 23 -1.06 -27.52 -8.86
C LYS A 23 -1.87 -27.24 -10.11
N THR A 24 -3.16 -27.52 -10.04
CA THR A 24 -4.15 -27.00 -10.97
C THR A 24 -3.98 -25.48 -10.97
N VAL A 25 -3.31 -24.97 -12.00
CA VAL A 25 -3.19 -23.53 -12.21
C VAL A 25 -4.59 -23.09 -12.58
N SER A 26 -5.32 -22.58 -11.59
CA SER A 26 -6.54 -21.84 -11.89
C SER A 26 -6.13 -20.74 -12.87
N THR A 27 -6.78 -20.69 -14.02
CA THR A 27 -6.67 -19.62 -15.00
C THR A 27 -7.32 -18.36 -14.40
N GLY A 28 -6.74 -17.87 -13.31
CA GLY A 28 -6.95 -16.51 -12.86
C GLY A 28 -6.34 -15.64 -13.93
N THR A 29 -7.19 -15.06 -14.78
CA THR A 29 -6.83 -14.01 -15.73
C THR A 29 -5.80 -13.09 -15.07
N VAL A 30 -4.74 -12.68 -15.76
CA VAL A 30 -3.72 -11.75 -15.23
C VAL A 30 -4.36 -10.58 -14.44
N ARG A 31 -5.55 -10.15 -14.88
CA ARG A 31 -6.46 -9.20 -14.22
C ARG A 31 -6.81 -9.52 -12.75
N SER A 32 -6.96 -10.78 -12.34
CA SER A 32 -7.23 -11.18 -10.95
C SER A 32 -6.02 -11.03 -10.04
N ALA A 33 -4.79 -11.17 -10.56
CA ALA A 33 -3.57 -10.92 -9.79
C ALA A 33 -3.36 -9.42 -9.50
N PHE A 34 -3.98 -8.55 -10.32
CA PHE A 34 -4.00 -7.09 -10.12
C PHE A 34 -5.29 -6.59 -9.46
N ARG A 35 -6.21 -7.48 -9.03
CA ARG A 35 -7.33 -7.07 -8.20
C ARG A 35 -6.80 -6.80 -6.80
N GLN A 36 -6.63 -5.53 -6.48
CA GLN A 36 -6.41 -5.09 -5.12
C GLN A 36 -7.57 -5.61 -4.25
N SER A 37 -7.26 -6.39 -3.23
CA SER A 37 -8.27 -6.94 -2.32
C SER A 37 -8.94 -5.80 -1.57
N SER A 38 -10.22 -5.56 -1.86
CA SER A 38 -11.03 -4.47 -1.28
C SER A 38 -11.30 -4.60 0.22
N SER A 39 -10.59 -5.49 0.92
CA SER A 39 -10.77 -5.79 2.34
C SER A 39 -10.00 -4.84 3.27
N ARG A 40 -9.14 -3.94 2.75
CA ARG A 40 -8.43 -2.91 3.53
C ARG A 40 -8.82 -1.47 3.18
N ASP A 41 -9.70 -1.29 2.19
CA ASP A 41 -9.86 -0.03 1.42
C ASP A 41 -11.17 0.73 1.73
N TYR A 42 -11.51 0.98 2.99
CA TYR A 42 -12.61 1.90 3.34
C TYR A 42 -12.20 3.38 3.26
N VAL A 43 -10.94 3.68 2.95
CA VAL A 43 -10.40 5.04 2.90
C VAL A 43 -9.83 5.29 1.51
N LYS A 44 -10.37 6.28 0.81
CA LYS A 44 -9.81 6.79 -0.45
C LYS A 44 -8.91 8.00 -0.16
N LYS A 45 -7.75 8.06 -0.82
CA LYS A 45 -6.91 9.26 -0.82
C LYS A 45 -7.55 10.33 -1.69
N MET A 46 -7.51 11.57 -1.22
CA MET A 46 -8.03 12.73 -1.92
C MET A 46 -6.99 13.84 -1.82
N THR A 47 -6.69 14.45 -2.96
CA THR A 47 -5.90 15.68 -3.05
C THR A 47 -6.86 16.78 -3.45
N ILE A 48 -6.82 17.91 -2.75
CA ILE A 48 -7.67 19.07 -3.02
C ILE A 48 -6.80 20.30 -3.19
N GLU A 49 -7.26 21.21 -4.04
CA GLU A 49 -6.69 22.54 -4.15
C GLU A 49 -7.47 23.46 -3.21
N VAL A 50 -6.73 24.25 -2.44
CA VAL A 50 -7.27 25.24 -1.52
C VAL A 50 -6.40 26.49 -1.60
N ASP A 51 -6.99 27.62 -1.23
CA ASP A 51 -6.26 28.87 -1.10
C ASP A 51 -5.06 28.74 -0.13
N ARG A 52 -3.97 29.46 -0.43
CA ARG A 52 -2.72 29.38 0.32
C ARG A 52 -2.87 29.89 1.75
N ASP A 53 -3.64 30.95 1.95
CA ASP A 53 -3.86 31.54 3.27
C ASP A 53 -4.78 30.63 4.08
N LEU A 54 -5.82 30.09 3.44
CA LEU A 54 -6.67 29.08 4.05
C LEU A 54 -5.88 27.84 4.50
N HIS A 55 -4.94 27.35 3.68
CA HIS A 55 -4.07 26.23 4.06
C HIS A 55 -3.20 26.59 5.28
N SER A 56 -2.67 27.81 5.33
CA SER A 56 -1.82 28.28 6.43
C SER A 56 -2.59 28.40 7.74
N GLU A 57 -3.80 28.97 7.69
CA GLU A 57 -4.70 29.06 8.83
C GLU A 57 -5.14 27.67 9.31
N LEU A 58 -5.50 26.77 8.38
CA LEU A 58 -5.91 25.41 8.71
C LEU A 58 -4.78 24.66 9.44
N LYS A 59 -3.53 24.85 9.01
CA LYS A 59 -2.35 24.28 9.68
C LYS A 59 -2.17 24.84 11.10
N ALA A 60 -2.35 26.15 11.29
CA ALA A 60 -2.26 26.77 12.61
C ALA A 60 -3.39 26.28 13.55
N ILE A 61 -4.61 26.14 13.04
CA ILE A 61 -5.74 25.59 13.80
C ILE A 61 -5.48 24.13 14.20
N ALA A 62 -5.00 23.31 13.27
CA ALA A 62 -4.66 21.92 13.52
C ALA A 62 -3.64 21.78 14.66
N ALA A 63 -2.55 22.57 14.60
CA ALA A 63 -1.53 22.60 15.65
C ALA A 63 -2.10 23.03 17.01
N ARG A 64 -2.89 24.11 17.07
CA ARG A 64 -3.50 24.60 18.31
C ARG A 64 -4.45 23.59 18.95
N LYS A 65 -5.16 22.80 18.14
CA LYS A 65 -6.15 21.81 18.60
C LYS A 65 -5.55 20.42 18.84
N GLY A 66 -4.28 20.19 18.51
CA GLY A 66 -3.64 18.88 18.63
C GLY A 66 -4.24 17.83 17.69
N VAL A 67 -4.78 18.25 16.54
CA VAL A 67 -5.39 17.37 15.54
C VAL A 67 -4.70 17.54 14.17
N THR A 68 -4.97 16.63 13.26
CA THR A 68 -4.48 16.70 11.88
C THR A 68 -5.45 17.46 10.97
N MET A 69 -4.94 18.08 9.91
CA MET A 69 -5.79 18.70 8.88
C MET A 69 -6.75 17.67 8.25
N ARG A 70 -6.32 16.40 8.15
CA ARG A 70 -7.16 15.29 7.68
C ARG A 70 -8.41 15.11 8.54
N GLU A 71 -8.30 15.19 9.86
CA GLU A 71 -9.44 15.06 10.78
C GLU A 71 -10.38 16.24 10.68
N ILE A 72 -9.85 17.46 10.53
CA ILE A 72 -10.67 18.66 10.34
C ILE A 72 -11.46 18.57 9.02
N VAL A 73 -10.80 18.25 7.92
CA VAL A 73 -11.46 18.11 6.61
C VAL A 73 -12.44 16.94 6.63
N GLY A 74 -12.07 15.80 7.22
CA GLY A 74 -12.92 14.62 7.32
C GLY A 74 -14.22 14.90 8.09
N SER A 75 -14.12 15.57 9.24
CA SER A 75 -15.30 15.94 10.04
C SER A 75 -16.19 16.96 9.33
N CYS A 76 -15.61 17.91 8.60
CA CYS A 76 -16.36 18.87 7.78
C CYS A 76 -17.16 18.16 6.67
N LEU A 77 -16.51 17.24 5.93
CA LEU A 77 -17.16 16.46 4.87
C LEU A 77 -18.26 15.56 5.43
N GLU A 78 -18.02 14.86 6.54
CA GLU A 78 -19.03 14.03 7.17
C GLU A 78 -20.26 14.86 7.61
N GLY A 79 -20.01 16.03 8.22
CA GLY A 79 -21.07 16.96 8.60
C GLY A 79 -21.85 17.49 7.40
N TYR A 80 -21.17 17.80 6.29
CA TYR A 80 -21.81 18.25 5.07
C TYR A 80 -22.71 17.15 4.46
N VAL A 81 -22.21 15.92 4.37
CA VAL A 81 -23.01 14.78 3.84
C VAL A 81 -24.21 14.50 4.73
N LYS A 82 -24.04 14.46 6.06
CA LYS A 82 -25.15 14.22 7.01
C LYS A 82 -26.26 15.26 6.90
N LYS A 83 -25.92 16.52 6.61
CA LYS A 83 -26.91 17.61 6.44
C LYS A 83 -27.67 17.55 5.12
N ASN A 84 -27.13 16.87 4.10
CA ASN A 84 -27.67 16.83 2.74
C ASN A 84 -28.12 15.41 2.34
N ARG A 85 -28.34 14.54 3.32
CA ARG A 85 -28.86 13.18 3.15
C ARG A 85 -30.28 13.11 3.68
#